data_AF-A0A7J0GTL9-F1
#
_entry.id   AF-A0A7J0GTL9-F1
#
_cell.length_a   1.000
_cell.length_b   1.000
_cell.length_c   1.000
_cell.angle_alpha   90.00
_cell.angle_beta   90.00
_cell.angle_gamma   90.00
#
_symmetry.space_group_name_H-M   'P 1'
#
loop_
_entity.id
_entity.type
_entity.pdbx_description
1 polymer ?
#
loop_
_entity_poly.entity_id
_entity_poly.type
_entity_poly.pdbx_seq_one_letter_code
_entity_poly.pdbx_strand_id
1 'polypeptide(L)'
;MEVDIWSFGCLLLELLTLQVPYSGLSESDIHDLLQMGKRPPLTGELEAMSFPEQPAMAPSGSGSRRPEEELETLKFLVDIYRKCTKNNPADRPKAENLYDMLIAHASLFTSSRSSEQGG
;
A
#
# COMPACT_ATOMS: atom_id res chain seq x y z
N MET A 1 0.61 -18.15 -10.23
CA MET A 1 -0.10 -17.51 -9.10
C MET A 1 0.78 -16.55 -8.33
N GLU A 2 1.96 -16.92 -7.79
CA GLU A 2 2.80 -15.96 -7.03
C GLU A 2 3.36 -14.82 -7.91
N VAL A 3 3.52 -15.08 -9.21
CA VAL A 3 3.84 -14.04 -10.22
C VAL A 3 2.67 -13.06 -10.36
N ASP A 4 1.42 -13.55 -10.36
CA ASP A 4 0.23 -12.71 -10.43
C ASP A 4 0.10 -11.82 -9.18
N ILE A 5 0.50 -12.32 -8.01
CA ILE A 5 0.57 -11.53 -6.78
C ILE A 5 1.60 -10.40 -6.89
N TRP A 6 2.77 -10.67 -7.49
CA TRP A 6 3.76 -9.63 -7.76
C TRP A 6 3.21 -8.57 -8.71
N SER A 7 2.58 -8.99 -9.81
CA SER A 7 1.96 -8.08 -10.78
C SER A 7 0.84 -7.25 -10.15
N PHE A 8 0.06 -7.81 -9.24
CA PHE A 8 -0.92 -7.07 -8.45
C PHE A 8 -0.25 -6.03 -7.54
N GLY A 9 0.88 -6.36 -6.91
CA GLY A 9 1.70 -5.38 -6.20
C GLY A 9 2.15 -4.24 -7.12
N CYS A 10 2.65 -4.55 -8.31
CA CYS A 10 2.99 -3.53 -9.30
C CYS A 10 1.80 -2.63 -9.68
N LEU A 11 0.61 -3.20 -9.85
CA LEU A 11 -0.62 -2.44 -10.10
C LEU A 11 -0.95 -1.51 -8.93
N LEU A 12 -0.81 -1.97 -7.68
CA LEU A 12 -1.02 -1.11 -6.51
C LEU A 12 -0.05 0.07 -6.48
N LEU A 13 1.22 -0.16 -6.79
CA LEU A 13 2.21 0.92 -6.90
C LEU A 13 1.80 1.95 -7.97
N GLU A 14 1.37 1.47 -9.14
CA GLU A 14 0.91 2.32 -10.22
C GLU A 14 -0.31 3.15 -9.80
N LEU A 15 -1.26 2.57 -9.07
CA LEU A 15 -2.41 3.30 -8.53
C LEU A 15 -2.01 4.33 -7.46
N LEU A 16 -1.05 3.99 -6.59
CA LEU A 16 -0.59 4.86 -5.51
C LEU A 16 0.23 6.06 -6.01
N THR A 17 0.95 5.90 -7.13
CA THR A 17 1.92 6.89 -7.61
C THR A 17 1.56 7.51 -8.95
N LEU A 18 0.61 6.91 -9.67
CA LEU A 18 0.29 7.19 -11.08
C LEU A 18 1.51 7.07 -12.01
N GLN A 19 2.47 6.22 -11.64
CA GLN A 19 3.69 5.96 -12.38
C GLN A 19 3.84 4.45 -12.63
N VAL A 20 4.30 4.10 -13.82
CA VAL A 20 4.64 2.71 -14.12
C VAL A 20 5.80 2.23 -13.23
N PRO A 21 5.80 0.96 -12.78
CA PRO A 21 6.93 0.40 -12.03
C PRO A 21 8.25 0.57 -12.78
N TYR A 22 9.30 0.98 -12.07
CA TYR A 22 10.64 1.24 -12.62
C TYR A 22 10.70 2.34 -13.69
N SER A 23 9.77 3.30 -13.67
CA SER A 23 9.79 4.46 -14.56
C SER A 23 11.18 5.11 -14.63
N GLY A 24 11.67 5.32 -15.86
CA GLY A 24 12.98 5.92 -16.14
C GLY A 24 14.18 4.96 -16.15
N LEU A 25 13.99 3.66 -15.89
CA LEU A 25 15.05 2.65 -15.99
C LEU A 25 15.00 1.90 -17.33
N SER A 26 16.16 1.38 -17.76
CA SER A 26 16.24 0.49 -18.92
C SER A 26 15.80 -0.94 -18.58
N GLU A 27 15.44 -1.75 -19.58
CA GLU A 27 15.11 -3.17 -19.35
C GLU A 27 16.26 -3.97 -18.72
N SER A 28 17.51 -3.61 -19.04
CA SER A 28 18.70 -4.23 -18.45
C SER A 28 18.82 -3.90 -16.96
N ASP A 29 18.64 -2.62 -16.59
CA ASP A 29 18.66 -2.21 -15.18
C ASP A 29 17.53 -2.87 -14.39
N ILE A 30 16.33 -2.98 -14.99
CA ILE A 30 15.18 -3.66 -14.38
C ILE A 30 15.51 -5.14 -14.16
N HIS A 31 16.10 -5.80 -15.16
CA HIS A 31 16.50 -7.19 -15.04
C HIS A 31 17.49 -7.39 -13.88
N ASP A 32 18.53 -6.57 -13.80
CA ASP A 32 19.54 -6.63 -12.74
C ASP A 32 18.93 -6.42 -11.35
N LEU A 33 18.03 -5.43 -11.22
CA LEU A 33 17.32 -5.19 -9.97
C LEU A 33 16.45 -6.38 -9.55
N LEU A 34 15.73 -6.98 -10.49
CA LEU A 34 14.90 -8.16 -10.22
C LEU A 34 15.75 -9.37 -9.83
N GLN A 35 16.91 -9.58 -10.46
CA GLN A 35 17.86 -10.63 -10.06
C GLN A 35 18.40 -10.39 -8.64
N MET A 36 18.59 -9.13 -8.25
CA MET A 36 18.98 -8.74 -6.90
C MET A 36 17.81 -8.79 -5.89
N GLY A 37 16.61 -9.19 -6.31
CA GLY A 37 15.43 -9.24 -5.46
C GLY A 37 14.92 -7.87 -5.04
N LYS A 38 15.28 -6.81 -5.77
CA LYS A 38 14.81 -5.45 -5.54
C LYS A 38 13.43 -5.29 -6.18
N ARG A 39 12.46 -4.90 -5.36
CA ARG A 39 11.14 -4.43 -5.81
C ARG A 39 11.27 -3.02 -6.43
N PRO A 40 10.26 -2.57 -7.20
CA PRO A 40 10.19 -1.16 -7.59
C PRO A 40 10.27 -0.24 -6.35
N PRO A 41 10.94 0.91 -6.43
CA PRO A 41 10.99 1.83 -5.31
C PRO A 41 9.64 2.53 -5.11
N LEU A 42 9.26 2.77 -3.85
CA LEU A 42 8.22 3.75 -3.53
C LEU A 42 8.82 5.16 -3.60
N THR A 43 7.97 6.19 -3.71
CA THR A 43 8.41 7.57 -3.49
C THR A 43 8.84 7.77 -2.04
N GLY A 44 9.71 8.76 -1.78
CA GLY A 44 10.28 8.97 -0.44
C GLY A 44 9.23 9.10 0.68
N GLU A 45 8.11 9.77 0.40
CA GLU A 45 6.98 9.90 1.32
C GLU A 45 6.32 8.54 1.62
N LEU A 46 5.99 7.77 0.58
CA LEU A 46 5.38 6.43 0.72
C LEU A 46 6.30 5.43 1.40
N GLU A 47 7.62 5.53 1.20
CA GLU A 47 8.59 4.66 1.86
C GLU A 47 8.72 4.99 3.36
N ALA A 48 8.56 6.27 3.74
CA ALA A 48 8.62 6.73 5.13
C ALA A 48 7.35 6.40 5.95
N MET A 49 6.20 6.23 5.29
CA MET A 49 4.91 5.95 5.96
C MET A 49 4.81 4.58 6.64
N SER A 50 5.77 3.68 6.44
CA SER A 50 5.78 2.35 7.10
C SER A 50 6.39 2.35 8.50
N PHE A 51 6.85 3.50 9.01
CA PHE A 51 7.33 3.59 10.38
C PHE A 51 6.21 4.06 11.31
N PRO A 52 6.02 3.43 12.49
CA PRO A 52 5.15 3.99 13.50
C PRO A 52 5.77 5.32 13.94
N GLU A 53 5.17 6.43 13.52
CA GLU A 53 5.54 7.73 14.07
C GLU A 53 5.27 7.69 15.58
N GLN A 54 6.29 8.06 16.35
CA GLN A 54 6.21 8.24 17.80
C GLN A 54 5.04 9.21 18.10
N PRO A 55 4.29 9.07 19.21
CA PRO A 55 3.10 9.86 19.44
C PRO A 55 3.48 11.33 19.61
N ALA A 56 3.34 12.12 18.55
CA ALA A 56 3.47 13.56 18.61
C ALA A 56 2.18 14.10 19.25
N MET A 57 2.34 14.77 20.38
CA MET A 57 1.28 15.48 21.10
C MET A 57 0.43 16.32 20.13
N ALA A 58 -0.88 16.06 20.13
CA ALA A 58 -1.86 16.70 19.26
C ALA A 58 -1.93 18.22 19.44
N PRO A 59 -2.18 19.00 18.36
CA PRO A 59 -2.98 20.20 18.44
C PRO A 59 -4.44 19.83 18.15
N SER A 60 -5.30 20.01 19.14
CA SER A 60 -6.75 20.07 18.95
C SER A 60 -7.08 21.19 17.96
N GLY A 61 -7.58 20.83 16.78
CA GLY A 61 -7.98 21.78 15.75
C GLY A 61 -9.05 21.19 14.87
N SER A 62 -10.26 21.73 14.98
CA SER A 62 -11.43 21.42 14.16
C SER A 62 -11.11 21.46 12.66
N GLY A 63 -10.96 20.30 12.03
CA GLY A 63 -10.83 20.17 10.57
C GLY A 63 -10.97 18.72 10.13
N SER A 64 -12.09 18.40 9.48
CA SER A 64 -12.42 17.18 8.71
C SER A 64 -11.81 15.84 9.18
N ARG A 65 -12.63 14.86 9.58
CA ARG A 65 -12.23 13.48 9.93
C ARG A 65 -11.52 12.69 8.79
N ARG A 66 -11.56 13.20 7.55
CA ARG A 66 -11.10 12.54 6.32
C ARG A 66 -9.58 12.27 6.19
N PRO A 67 -8.66 13.19 6.54
CA PRO A 67 -7.24 13.02 6.25
C PRO A 67 -6.60 11.85 7.01
N GLU A 68 -7.05 11.58 8.23
CA GLU A 68 -6.54 10.46 9.04
C GLU A 68 -6.96 9.11 8.44
N GLU A 69 -8.21 8.98 8.01
CA GLU A 69 -8.74 7.73 7.40
C GLU A 69 -8.12 7.45 6.02
N GLU A 70 -7.88 8.50 5.24
CA GLU A 70 -7.16 8.42 3.97
C GLU A 70 -5.69 8.02 4.19
N LEU A 71 -5.04 8.58 5.21
CA LEU A 71 -3.67 8.22 5.60
C LEU A 71 -3.55 6.77 6.06
N GLU A 72 -4.48 6.28 6.89
CA GLU A 72 -4.50 4.89 7.32
C GLU A 72 -4.76 3.92 6.16
N THR A 73 -5.63 4.31 5.22
CA THR A 73 -5.83 3.55 3.98
C THR A 73 -4.56 3.52 3.13
N LEU A 74 -3.84 4.64 3.05
CA LEU A 74 -2.58 4.72 2.32
C LEU A 74 -1.51 3.82 2.92
N LYS A 75 -1.33 3.86 4.25
CA LYS A 75 -0.42 2.97 4.99
C LYS A 75 -0.77 1.50 4.76
N PHE A 76 -2.06 1.16 4.82
CA PHE A 76 -2.55 -0.20 4.56
C PHE A 76 -2.20 -0.66 3.14
N LEU A 77 -2.45 0.15 2.11
CA LEU A 77 -2.14 -0.19 0.73
C LEU A 77 -0.63 -0.33 0.49
N VAL A 78 0.19 0.52 1.13
CA VAL A 78 1.65 0.40 1.09
C VAL A 78 2.13 -0.92 1.72
N ASP A 79 1.53 -1.35 2.83
CA ASP A 79 1.85 -2.64 3.45
C ASP A 79 1.46 -3.83 2.54
N ILE A 80 0.28 -3.79 1.91
CA ILE A 80 -0.12 -4.80 0.91
C ILE A 80 0.90 -4.85 -0.23
N TYR A 81 1.26 -3.70 -0.78
CA TYR A 81 2.25 -3.61 -1.86
C TYR A 81 3.58 -4.29 -1.46
N ARG A 82 4.10 -4.01 -0.26
CA ARG A 82 5.34 -4.63 0.26
C ARG A 82 5.21 -6.15 0.40
N LYS A 83 4.06 -6.63 0.90
CA LYS A 83 3.77 -8.07 1.03
C LYS A 83 3.73 -8.77 -0.33
N CYS A 84 3.10 -8.15 -1.32
CA CYS A 84 3.00 -8.68 -2.69
C CYS A 84 4.35 -8.73 -3.40
N THR A 85 5.25 -7.77 -3.12
CA THR A 85 6.55 -7.62 -3.78
C THR A 85 7.73 -8.13 -2.96
N LYS A 86 7.50 -9.10 -2.06
CA LYS A 86 8.59 -9.82 -1.40
C LYS A 86 9.42 -10.61 -2.42
N ASN A 87 10.73 -10.59 -2.23
CA ASN A 87 11.69 -11.27 -3.10
C ASN A 87 11.35 -12.77 -3.23
N ASN A 88 11.24 -13.47 -2.10
CA ASN A 88 10.86 -14.87 -2.08
C ASN A 88 9.35 -15.04 -2.40
N PRO A 89 8.99 -15.75 -3.49
CA PRO A 89 7.59 -15.96 -3.87
C PRO A 89 6.74 -16.62 -2.78
N ALA A 90 7.32 -17.53 -2.00
CA ALA A 90 6.62 -18.26 -0.94
C ALA A 90 6.21 -17.36 0.25
N ASP A 91 6.85 -16.21 0.42
CA ASP A 91 6.53 -15.26 1.49
C ASP A 91 5.40 -14.29 1.13
N ARG A 92 4.94 -14.33 -0.13
CA ARG A 92 3.86 -13.49 -0.65
C ARG A 92 2.51 -14.06 -0.18
N PRO A 93 1.52 -13.19 0.07
CA PRO A 93 0.18 -13.66 0.44
C PRO A 93 -0.48 -14.38 -0.73
N LYS A 94 -1.40 -15.29 -0.42
CA LYS A 94 -2.33 -15.85 -1.41
C LYS A 94 -3.37 -14.81 -1.80
N ALA A 95 -3.97 -14.99 -2.98
CA ALA A 95 -5.05 -14.14 -3.46
C ALA A 95 -6.27 -14.12 -2.51
N GLU A 96 -6.62 -15.26 -1.92
CA GLU A 96 -7.69 -15.37 -0.91
C GLU A 96 -7.40 -14.48 0.31
N ASN A 97 -6.18 -14.54 0.85
CA ASN A 97 -5.78 -13.71 1.99
C ASN A 97 -5.83 -12.21 1.65
N LEU A 98 -5.40 -11.82 0.44
CA LEU A 98 -5.45 -10.43 -0.01
C LEU A 98 -6.90 -9.93 -0.13
N TYR A 99 -7.78 -10.75 -0.70
CA TYR A 99 -9.19 -10.44 -0.82
C TYR A 99 -9.83 -10.21 0.57
N ASP A 100 -9.58 -11.12 1.51
CA ASP A 100 -10.10 -11.01 2.87
C ASP A 100 -9.61 -9.73 3.57
N MET A 101 -8.30 -9.41 3.43
CA MET A 101 -7.72 -8.18 3.98
C MET A 101 -8.37 -6.92 3.39
N LEU A 102 -8.56 -6.88 2.07
CA LEU A 102 -9.16 -5.73 1.36
C LEU A 102 -10.62 -5.54 1.74
N ILE A 103 -11.40 -6.62 1.83
CA ILE A 103 -12.81 -6.58 2.22
C ILE A 103 -12.95 -6.13 3.68
N ALA A 104 -12.09 -6.63 4.58
CA ALA A 104 -12.11 -6.21 5.98
C ALA A 104 -11.86 -4.70 6.11
N HIS A 105 -10.84 -4.17 5.42
CA HIS A 105 -10.52 -2.74 5.42
C HIS A 105 -11.64 -1.89 4.79
N ALA A 106 -12.18 -2.32 3.64
CA ALA A 106 -13.28 -1.62 2.98
C ALA A 106 -14.56 -1.60 3.84
N SER A 107 -14.84 -2.68 4.56
CA SER A 107 -16.02 -2.78 5.43
C SER A 107 -15.96 -1.79 6.58
N LEU A 108 -14.78 -1.61 7.20
CA LEU A 108 -14.56 -0.58 8.23
C LEU A 108 -14.90 0.82 7.70
N PHE A 109 -14.53 1.11 6.46
CA PHE A 109 -14.83 2.38 5.81
C PHE A 109 -16.34 2.59 5.59
N THR A 110 -17.06 1.53 5.20
CA THR A 110 -18.51 1.61 4.98
C THR A 110 -19.30 1.78 6.29
N SER A 111 -18.89 1.12 7.37
CA SER A 111 -19.55 1.23 8.67
C SER A 111 -19.40 2.63 9.29
N SER A 112 -18.22 3.26 9.14
CA SER A 112 -17.98 4.64 9.63
C SER A 112 -18.89 5.67 8.96
N ARG A 113 -19.17 5.51 7.65
CA ARG A 113 -20.06 6.42 6.91
C ARG A 113 -21.54 6.30 7.29
N SER A 114 -21.98 5.11 7.72
CA SER A 114 -23.36 4.89 8.17
C SER A 114 -23.65 5.54 9.53
N SER A 115 -22.65 5.62 10.41
CA SER A 115 -22.76 6.28 11.72
C SER A 115 -22.84 7.81 11.67
N GLU A 116 -22.49 8.45 10.55
CA GLU A 116 -22.47 9.93 10.43
C GLU A 116 -23.76 10.53 9.84
N GLN A 117 -24.73 9.70 9.42
CA GLN A 117 -26.01 10.15 8.82
C GLN A 117 -27.23 10.01 9.75
N GLY A 118 -27.04 9.58 11.00
CA GLY A 118 -28.09 9.48 12.01
C GLY A 118 -27.79 10.35 13.22
N GLY A 119 -28.03 11.66 13.11
CA GLY A 119 -27.90 12.65 14.19
C GLY A 119 -28.73 13.89 13.91
#